data_AF-A0A932U897-F1
#
_entry.id   AF-A0A932U897-F1
#
_cell.length_a   1.000
_cell.length_b   1.000
_cell.length_c   1.000
_cell.angle_alpha   90.00
_cell.angle_beta   90.00
_cell.angle_gamma   90.00
#
_symmetry.space_group_name_H-M   'P 1'
#
loop_
_entity.id
_entity.type
_entity.pdbx_description
1 polymer ?
#
loop_
_entity_poly.entity_id
_entity_poly.type
_entity_poly.pdbx_seq_one_letter_code
_entity_poly.pdbx_strand_id
1 'polypeptide(L)'
;MADTYSRLLEHIARNHLASLDMKQAELQAPAARDSAAVPEPEDTVRSELGRALPNAVAFRSGLVHAFRRRTVAPGALVLDSADPEQDQIAGALIGVLVRARLATAETEELGGERYLYRVNVDWNKLADTAAEAGIDLQAALRRDSE
;
A
#
# COMPACT_ATOMS: atom_id res chain seq x y z
N MET A 1 -3.21 16.07 -13.92
CA MET A 1 -3.08 14.76 -14.60
C MET A 1 -2.66 13.78 -13.53
N ALA A 2 -3.51 12.83 -13.16
CA ALA A 2 -3.15 11.84 -12.14
C ALA A 2 -2.03 10.95 -12.71
N ASP A 3 -0.89 10.93 -12.03
CA ASP A 3 0.22 10.07 -12.36
C ASP A 3 -0.21 8.59 -12.25
N THR A 4 0.48 7.71 -12.97
CA THR A 4 0.14 6.28 -13.07
C THR A 4 0.06 5.63 -11.68
N TYR A 5 0.97 6.01 -10.79
CA TYR A 5 1.03 5.51 -9.42
C TYR A 5 -0.10 6.04 -8.55
N SER A 6 -0.55 7.28 -8.75
CA SER A 6 -1.74 7.82 -8.07
C SER A 6 -3.00 7.07 -8.47
N ARG A 7 -3.16 6.73 -9.75
CA ARG A 7 -4.30 5.92 -10.23
C ARG A 7 -4.28 4.51 -9.65
N LEU A 8 -3.09 3.88 -9.56
CA LEU A 8 -2.95 2.58 -8.94
C LEU A 8 -3.30 2.64 -7.44
N LEU A 9 -2.78 3.64 -6.74
CA LEU A 9 -3.07 3.87 -5.33
C LEU A 9 -4.58 4.07 -5.08
N GLU A 10 -5.23 4.86 -5.92
CA GLU A 10 -6.67 5.08 -5.85
C GLU A 10 -7.46 3.79 -6.06
N HIS A 11 -7.05 2.99 -7.04
CA HIS A 11 -7.68 1.71 -7.33
C HIS A 11 -7.53 0.73 -6.15
N ILE A 12 -6.34 0.62 -5.56
CA ILE A 12 -6.07 -0.22 -4.38
C ILE A 12 -6.91 0.24 -3.19
N ALA A 13 -6.93 1.54 -2.91
CA ALA A 13 -7.71 2.09 -1.80
C ALA A 13 -9.21 1.80 -1.95
N ARG A 14 -9.74 1.97 -3.17
CA ARG A 14 -11.17 1.74 -3.44
C ARG A 14 -11.56 0.27 -3.37
N ASN A 15 -10.78 -0.62 -3.97
CA ASN A 15 -11.21 -2.00 -4.18
C ASN A 15 -10.74 -2.96 -3.09
N HIS A 16 -9.60 -2.68 -2.46
CA HIS A 16 -9.03 -3.57 -1.46
C HIS A 16 -9.21 -3.01 -0.05
N LEU A 17 -8.86 -1.74 0.19
CA LEU A 17 -8.87 -1.19 1.55
C LEU A 17 -10.29 -0.91 2.04
N ALA A 18 -11.11 -0.21 1.25
CA ALA A 18 -12.49 0.07 1.65
C ALA A 18 -13.33 -1.21 1.80
N SER A 19 -13.13 -2.22 0.95
CA SER A 19 -13.83 -3.50 1.08
C SER A 19 -13.47 -4.25 2.37
N LEU A 20 -12.21 -4.15 2.82
CA LEU A 20 -11.77 -4.76 4.07
C LEU A 20 -12.38 -4.06 5.29
N ASP A 21 -12.36 -2.73 5.32
CA ASP A 21 -12.89 -1.95 6.43
C ASP A 21 -14.42 -2.15 6.57
N MET A 22 -15.15 -2.22 5.45
CA MET A 22 -16.60 -2.53 5.48
C MET A 22 -16.89 -3.91 6.06
N LYS A 23 -16.14 -4.95 5.65
CA LYS A 23 -16.29 -6.30 6.20
C LYS A 23 -15.96 -6.36 7.69
N GLN A 24 -14.95 -5.62 8.14
CA GLN A 24 -14.60 -5.56 9.56
C GLN A 24 -15.68 -4.84 10.37
N ALA A 25 -16.25 -3.76 9.86
CA ALA A 25 -17.36 -3.05 10.50
C ALA A 25 -18.61 -3.93 10.64
N GLU A 26 -18.96 -4.72 9.63
CA GLU A 26 -20.06 -5.69 9.69
C GLU A 26 -19.85 -6.75 10.77
N LEU A 27 -18.63 -7.28 10.91
CA LEU A 27 -18.30 -8.30 11.91
C LEU A 27 -18.28 -7.78 13.35
N GLN A 28 -18.02 -6.49 13.54
CA GLN A 28 -17.96 -5.85 14.85
C GLN A 28 -19.30 -5.26 15.31
N ALA A 29 -20.33 -5.26 14.46
CA ALA A 29 -21.65 -4.75 14.80
C ALA A 29 -22.32 -5.65 15.87
N PRO A 30 -22.64 -5.13 17.07
CA PRO A 30 -23.36 -5.89 18.08
C PRO A 30 -24.79 -6.19 17.62
N ALA A 31 -25.27 -7.41 17.86
CA ALA A 31 -26.59 -7.91 17.41
C ALA A 31 -27.81 -7.25 18.06
N ALA A 32 -27.65 -6.17 18.84
CA ALA A 32 -28.72 -5.49 19.55
C ALA A 32 -28.64 -3.96 19.42
N ARG A 33 -29.37 -3.46 18.41
CA ARG A 33 -30.00 -2.13 18.25
C ARG A 33 -29.17 -0.84 18.28
N ASP A 34 -29.69 0.06 17.43
CA ASP A 34 -29.48 1.50 17.27
C ASP A 34 -28.18 1.99 16.63
N SER A 35 -28.31 2.28 15.33
CA SER A 35 -27.80 3.50 14.69
C SER A 35 -26.28 3.76 14.75
N ALA A 36 -25.45 2.74 14.92
CA ALA A 36 -24.08 2.83 14.44
C ALA A 36 -24.16 2.84 12.90
N ALA A 37 -24.20 4.03 12.30
CA ALA A 37 -24.21 4.19 10.86
C ALA A 37 -22.99 3.45 10.30
N VAL A 38 -23.25 2.36 9.57
CA VAL A 38 -22.20 1.74 8.76
C VAL A 38 -21.71 2.84 7.82
N PRO A 39 -20.41 3.18 7.83
CA PRO A 39 -19.92 4.25 6.99
C PRO A 39 -20.24 3.94 5.54
N GLU A 40 -20.82 4.92 4.84
CA GLU A 40 -21.11 4.81 3.42
C GLU A 40 -19.82 4.41 2.68
N PRO A 41 -19.90 3.54 1.65
CA PRO A 41 -18.72 3.08 0.93
C PRO A 41 -17.87 4.25 0.41
N GLU A 42 -18.49 5.34 0.00
CA GLU A 42 -17.79 6.52 -0.49
C GLU A 42 -16.99 7.27 0.59
N ASP A 43 -17.48 7.32 1.82
CA ASP A 43 -16.78 7.96 2.94
C ASP A 43 -15.59 7.12 3.38
N THR A 44 -15.73 5.78 3.36
CA THR A 44 -14.63 4.85 3.61
C THR A 44 -13.55 5.01 2.56
N VAL A 45 -13.91 5.02 1.27
CA VAL A 45 -12.97 5.24 0.16
C VAL A 45 -12.29 6.60 0.28
N ARG A 46 -13.04 7.68 0.60
CA ARG A 46 -12.47 9.02 0.76
C ARG A 46 -11.48 9.09 1.93
N SER A 47 -11.80 8.45 3.05
CA SER A 47 -10.89 8.35 4.21
C SER A 47 -9.60 7.62 3.84
N GLU A 48 -9.70 6.46 3.17
CA GLU A 48 -8.53 5.69 2.77
C GLU A 48 -7.69 6.44 1.72
N LEU A 49 -8.32 7.12 0.77
CA LEU A 49 -7.63 8.03 -0.16
C LEU A 49 -6.97 9.20 0.56
N GLY A 50 -7.63 9.81 1.55
CA GLY A 50 -7.08 10.90 2.35
C GLY A 50 -5.83 10.50 3.14
N ARG A 51 -5.73 9.22 3.54
CA ARG A 51 -4.54 8.63 4.18
C ARG A 51 -3.47 8.22 3.18
N ALA A 52 -3.87 7.71 2.02
CA ALA A 52 -2.96 7.17 1.02
C ALA A 52 -2.31 8.27 0.16
N LEU A 53 -3.09 9.27 -0.30
CA LEU A 53 -2.64 10.30 -1.24
C LEU A 53 -1.45 11.15 -0.75
N PRO A 54 -1.39 11.59 0.54
CA PRO A 54 -0.21 12.28 1.05
C PRO A 54 1.08 11.46 0.92
N ASN A 55 0.95 10.14 0.89
CA ASN A 55 2.06 9.19 0.77
C ASN A 55 2.32 8.75 -0.68
N ALA A 56 1.65 9.33 -1.69
CA ALA A 56 1.75 8.88 -3.08
C ALA A 56 3.18 8.95 -3.64
N VAL A 57 3.96 9.97 -3.23
CA VAL A 57 5.37 10.09 -3.62
C VAL A 57 6.21 8.98 -3.00
N ALA A 58 6.08 8.76 -1.69
CA ALA A 58 6.79 7.69 -0.98
C ALA A 58 6.40 6.29 -1.50
N PHE A 59 5.12 6.10 -1.83
CA PHE A 59 4.62 4.87 -2.45
C PHE A 59 5.26 4.61 -3.82
N ARG A 60 5.28 5.62 -4.69
CA ARG A 60 5.96 5.53 -6.00
C ARG A 60 7.44 5.21 -5.83
N SER A 61 8.15 5.98 -5.00
CA SER A 61 9.58 5.77 -4.74
C SER A 61 9.85 4.36 -4.22
N GLY A 62 9.05 3.88 -3.26
CA GLY A 62 9.14 2.53 -2.72
C GLY A 62 8.96 1.44 -3.78
N LEU A 63 7.96 1.55 -4.64
CA LEU A 63 7.74 0.60 -5.73
C LEU A 63 8.89 0.59 -6.74
N VAL A 64 9.39 1.77 -7.13
CA VAL A 64 10.52 1.88 -8.04
C VAL A 64 11.79 1.27 -7.41
N HIS A 65 12.07 1.54 -6.14
CA HIS A 65 13.20 0.95 -5.43
C HIS A 65 13.09 -0.57 -5.30
N ALA A 66 11.92 -1.08 -4.92
CA ALA A 66 11.67 -2.51 -4.85
C ALA A 66 11.84 -3.19 -6.22
N PHE A 67 11.38 -2.53 -7.29
CA PHE A 67 11.51 -3.04 -8.66
C PHE A 67 12.97 -3.05 -9.13
N ARG A 68 13.72 -1.95 -8.91
CA ARG A 68 15.17 -1.87 -9.20
C ARG A 68 15.96 -2.94 -8.45
N ARG A 69 15.62 -3.20 -7.18
CA ARG A 69 16.29 -4.27 -6.41
C ARG A 69 15.98 -5.64 -6.98
N ARG A 70 14.73 -5.93 -7.31
CA ARG A 70 14.30 -7.22 -7.87
C ARG A 70 15.09 -7.61 -9.12
N THR A 71 15.42 -6.66 -10.00
CA THR A 71 16.17 -6.93 -11.23
C THR A 71 17.64 -7.27 -10.98
N VAL A 72 18.21 -6.82 -9.86
CA VAL A 72 19.61 -7.07 -9.47
C VAL A 72 19.72 -8.30 -8.55
N ALA A 73 18.84 -8.41 -7.56
CA ALA A 73 18.74 -9.52 -6.63
C ALA A 73 17.29 -9.68 -6.16
N PRO A 74 16.61 -10.80 -6.48
CA PRO A 74 15.27 -11.06 -5.97
C PRO A 74 15.29 -11.16 -4.43
N GLY A 75 14.49 -10.34 -3.76
CA GLY A 75 14.42 -10.32 -2.29
C GLY A 75 13.60 -9.15 -1.75
N ALA A 76 13.46 -9.10 -0.43
CA ALA A 76 12.74 -8.04 0.27
C ALA A 76 13.39 -6.67 0.07
N LEU A 77 12.56 -5.64 -0.06
CA LEU A 77 13.00 -4.27 0.17
C LEU A 77 13.24 -4.11 1.67
N VAL A 78 14.45 -3.69 2.05
CA VAL A 78 14.84 -3.47 3.44
C VAL A 78 14.89 -1.96 3.69
N LEU A 79 14.17 -1.49 4.70
CA LEU A 79 14.00 -0.08 5.04
C LEU A 79 14.30 0.11 6.53
N ASP A 80 15.09 1.13 6.85
CA ASP A 80 15.50 1.45 8.22
C ASP A 80 14.73 2.66 8.75
N SER A 81 14.07 2.52 9.90
CA SER A 81 13.27 3.60 10.50
C SER A 81 14.11 4.77 11.01
N ALA A 82 15.44 4.60 11.14
CA ALA A 82 16.34 5.69 11.49
C ALA A 82 16.55 6.68 10.32
N ASP A 83 16.23 6.28 9.10
CA ASP A 83 16.24 7.13 7.92
C ASP A 83 14.80 7.64 7.66
N PRO A 84 14.54 8.95 7.79
CA PRO A 84 13.19 9.50 7.64
C PRO A 84 12.54 9.26 6.27
N GLU A 85 13.34 9.11 5.21
CA GLU A 85 12.81 8.81 3.88
C GLU A 85 12.40 7.33 3.79
N GLN A 86 13.25 6.43 4.29
CA GLN A 86 12.95 5.00 4.32
C GLN A 86 11.77 4.68 5.25
N ASP A 87 11.65 5.37 6.37
CA ASP A 87 10.52 5.24 7.29
C ASP A 87 9.19 5.65 6.62
N GLN A 88 9.18 6.76 5.88
CA GLN A 88 8.03 7.19 5.10
C GLN A 88 7.67 6.20 3.99
N ILE A 89 8.66 5.67 3.28
CA ILE A 89 8.46 4.62 2.28
C ILE A 89 7.87 3.36 2.93
N ALA A 90 8.39 2.94 4.08
CA ALA A 90 7.90 1.78 4.80
C ALA A 90 6.44 1.97 5.22
N GLY A 91 6.11 3.12 5.82
CA GLY A 91 4.75 3.48 6.17
C GLY A 91 3.80 3.46 4.98
N ALA A 92 4.22 4.02 3.84
CA ALA A 92 3.44 4.04 2.61
C ALA A 92 3.19 2.63 2.04
N LEU A 93 4.24 1.81 1.92
CA LEU A 93 4.13 0.46 1.37
C LEU A 93 3.36 -0.48 2.30
N ILE A 94 3.60 -0.41 3.61
CA ILE A 94 2.89 -1.24 4.60
C ILE A 94 1.42 -0.82 4.69
N GLY A 95 1.17 0.48 4.80
CA GLY A 95 -0.19 1.03 4.92
C GLY A 95 -1.08 0.75 3.70
N VAL A 96 -0.48 0.52 2.52
CA VAL A 96 -1.21 0.26 1.28
C VAL A 96 -1.12 -1.21 0.88
N LEU A 97 0.08 -1.70 0.57
CA LEU A 97 0.27 -3.02 -0.06
C LEU A 97 0.04 -4.15 0.93
N VAL A 98 0.54 -4.05 2.16
CA VAL A 98 0.39 -5.11 3.16
C VAL A 98 -1.07 -5.19 3.60
N ARG A 99 -1.72 -4.04 3.88
CA ARG A 99 -3.16 -3.99 4.19
C ARG A 99 -4.00 -4.57 3.05
N ALA A 100 -3.66 -4.26 1.78
CA ALA A 100 -4.34 -4.81 0.61
C ALA A 100 -3.98 -6.27 0.27
N ARG A 101 -3.09 -6.92 1.05
CA ARG A 101 -2.56 -8.28 0.81
C ARG A 101 -1.80 -8.43 -0.52
N LEU A 102 -1.21 -7.34 -1.00
CA LEU A 102 -0.35 -7.25 -2.19
C LEU A 102 1.15 -7.30 -1.81
N ALA A 103 1.47 -7.31 -0.53
CA ALA A 103 2.81 -7.50 -0.01
C ALA A 103 2.76 -8.18 1.37
N THR A 104 3.88 -8.73 1.81
CA THR A 104 4.13 -9.08 3.21
C THR A 104 5.21 -8.16 3.79
N ALA A 105 5.15 -7.90 5.09
CA ALA A 105 6.19 -7.16 5.79
C ALA A 105 6.60 -7.89 7.07
N GLU A 106 7.90 -7.91 7.33
CA GLU A 106 8.48 -8.32 8.59
C GLU A 106 9.14 -7.10 9.24
N THR A 107 8.96 -6.94 10.55
CA THR A 107 9.56 -5.86 11.32
C THR A 107 10.52 -6.46 12.33
N GLU A 108 11.76 -5.98 12.34
CA GLU A 108 12.76 -6.32 13.34
C GLU A 108 13.08 -5.08 14.17
N GLU A 109 12.97 -5.18 15.50
CA GLU A 109 13.36 -4.11 16.42
C GLU A 109 14.86 -4.21 16.70
N LEU A 110 15.61 -3.14 16.40
CA LEU A 110 17.06 -3.06 16.62
C LEU A 110 17.41 -2.39 17.96
N GLY A 111 16.40 -2.01 18.74
CA GLY A 111 16.52 -1.28 20.00
C GLY A 111 16.52 0.24 19.82
N GLY A 112 16.16 0.98 20.89
CA GLY A 112 16.18 2.45 20.90
C GLY A 112 15.19 3.07 19.91
N GLU A 113 13.99 2.50 19.78
CA GLU A 113 12.93 2.93 18.84
C GLU A 113 13.33 2.85 17.35
N ARG A 114 14.38 2.09 17.03
CA ARG A 114 14.80 1.80 15.66
C ARG A 114 14.26 0.45 15.20
N TYR A 115 13.68 0.45 14.01
CA TYR A 115 13.07 -0.70 13.36
C TYR A 115 13.65 -0.91 11.97
N LEU A 116 13.70 -2.17 11.55
CA LEU A 116 14.10 -2.57 10.22
C LEU A 116 12.94 -3.32 9.57
N TYR A 117 12.37 -2.71 8.54
CA TYR A 117 11.23 -3.23 7.81
C TYR A 117 11.70 -4.00 6.58
N ARG A 118 11.26 -5.25 6.43
CA ARG A 118 11.49 -6.08 5.25
C ARG A 118 10.18 -6.28 4.51
N VAL A 119 9.99 -5.57 3.40
CA VAL A 119 8.78 -5.62 2.58
C VAL A 119 8.99 -6.50 1.36
N ASN A 120 8.20 -7.56 1.22
CA ASN A 120 8.17 -8.44 0.07
C ASN A 120 6.90 -8.18 -0.75
N VAL A 121 7.06 -7.57 -1.92
CA VAL A 121 5.94 -7.26 -2.82
C VAL A 121 5.55 -8.51 -3.63
N ASP A 122 4.27 -8.86 -3.63
CA ASP A 122 3.71 -9.85 -4.54
C ASP A 122 3.48 -9.19 -5.91
N TRP A 123 4.52 -9.20 -6.73
CA TRP A 123 4.52 -8.52 -8.02
C TRP A 123 3.48 -9.08 -9.00
N ASN A 124 3.10 -10.35 -8.88
CA ASN A 124 2.09 -10.93 -9.75
C ASN A 124 0.73 -10.36 -9.39
N LYS A 125 0.34 -10.42 -8.10
CA LYS A 125 -0.94 -9.82 -7.66
C LYS A 125 -0.99 -8.33 -7.90
N LEU A 126 0.11 -7.61 -7.64
CA LEU A 126 0.15 -6.17 -7.87
C LEU A 126 0.01 -5.82 -9.36
N ALA A 127 0.58 -6.63 -10.26
CA ALA A 127 0.41 -6.46 -11.70
C ALA A 127 -1.04 -6.77 -12.14
N ASP A 128 -1.66 -7.82 -11.60
CA ASP A 128 -3.06 -8.16 -11.88
C ASP A 128 -3.99 -7.01 -11.43
N THR A 129 -3.82 -6.50 -10.20
CA THR A 129 -4.57 -5.33 -9.69
C THR A 129 -4.33 -4.07 -10.54
N ALA A 130 -3.11 -3.85 -11.04
CA ALA A 130 -2.85 -2.73 -11.93
C ALA A 130 -3.54 -2.92 -13.30
N ALA A 131 -3.59 -4.14 -13.82
CA ALA A 131 -4.26 -4.46 -15.08
C ALA A 131 -5.78 -4.24 -14.99
N GLU A 132 -6.40 -4.55 -13.84
CA GLU A 132 -7.81 -4.21 -13.57
C GLU A 132 -8.09 -2.70 -13.66
N ALA A 133 -7.10 -1.86 -13.34
CA ALA A 133 -7.15 -0.41 -13.49
C ALA A 133 -6.78 0.09 -14.90
N GLY A 134 -6.46 -0.81 -15.83
CA GLY A 134 -5.95 -0.51 -17.17
C GLY A 134 -4.54 0.10 -17.16
N ILE A 135 -3.72 -0.28 -16.18
CA ILE A 135 -2.35 0.24 -15.99
C ILE A 135 -1.34 -0.85 -16.33
N ASP A 136 -0.44 -0.55 -17.27
CA ASP A 136 0.78 -1.35 -17.48
C ASP A 136 1.84 -0.95 -16.43
N LEU A 137 1.76 -1.61 -15.27
CA LEU A 137 2.66 -1.36 -14.16
C LEU A 137 4.13 -1.64 -14.51
N GLN A 138 4.38 -2.68 -15.32
CA GLN A 138 5.74 -3.07 -15.65
C GLN A 138 6.40 -2.06 -16.59
N ALA A 139 5.66 -1.49 -17.54
CA ALA A 139 6.15 -0.39 -18.37
C ALA A 139 6.40 0.87 -17.56
N ALA A 140 5.49 1.23 -16.65
CA ALA A 140 5.63 2.40 -15.79
C ALA A 140 6.86 2.30 -14.87
N LEU A 141 7.05 1.14 -14.23
CA LEU A 141 8.20 0.88 -13.38
C LEU A 141 9.52 0.88 -14.15
N ARG A 142 9.54 0.28 -15.36
CA ARG A 142 10.74 0.28 -16.21
C ARG A 142 11.19 1.71 -16.54
N ARG A 143 10.27 2.53 -17.06
CA ARG A 143 10.53 3.93 -17.42
C ARG A 143 11.07 4.76 -16.24
N ASP A 144 10.56 4.51 -15.04
CA ASP A 144 10.95 5.27 -13.85
C ASP A 144 12.15 4.61 -13.11
N SER A 145 12.57 3.42 -13.54
CA SER A 145 13.72 2.68 -13.00
C SER A 145 15.04 2.91 -13.75
N GLU A 146 14.96 3.51 -14.94
CA GLU A 146 16.11 4.02 -15.70
C GLU A 146 16.69 5.29 -15.07
#